data_AF-A0A7G8C1L5-F1
#
_entry.id   AF-A0A7G8C1L5-F1
#
_cell.length_a   1.000
_cell.length_b   1.000
_cell.length_c   1.000
_cell.angle_alpha   90.00
_cell.angle_beta   90.00
_cell.angle_gamma   90.00
#
_symmetry.space_group_name_H-M   'P 1'
#
loop_
_entity.id
_entity.type
_entity.pdbx_description
1 polymer ?
#
loop_
_entity_poly.entity_id
_entity_poly.type
_entity_poly.pdbx_seq_one_letter_code
_entity_poly.pdbx_strand_id
1 'polypeptide(L)' 'MMGEARGRLAATMDCLTDALILVGQHGVYCTSNRNPTVPALDLQAVMINLNGAKELISAVMEKLRKEKEAS' A
#
# COMPACT_ATOMS: atom_id res chain seq x y z
N MET A 1 7.58 17.64 -14.01
CA MET A 1 7.13 16.48 -13.18
C MET A 1 8.34 15.66 -12.78
N MET A 2 8.34 15.03 -11.60
CA MET A 2 9.51 14.36 -11.01
C MET A 2 9.96 13.05 -11.70
N GLY A 3 9.40 12.67 -12.85
CA GLY A 3 9.67 11.41 -13.54
C GLY A 3 8.88 10.22 -12.97
N GLU A 4 8.64 9.20 -13.79
CA GLU A 4 7.73 8.08 -13.48
C GLU A 4 8.11 7.31 -12.20
N ALA A 5 9.41 7.02 -11.98
CA ALA A 5 9.85 6.29 -10.79
C ALA A 5 9.54 7.07 -9.50
N ARG A 6 9.85 8.38 -9.49
CA ARG A 6 9.55 9.25 -8.34
C ARG A 6 8.05 9.46 -8.15
N GLY A 7 7.28 9.52 -9.24
CA GLY A 7 5.81 9.57 -9.17
C GLY A 7 5.18 8.33 -8.54
N ARG A 8 5.66 7.13 -8.92
CA ARG A 8 5.21 5.87 -8.31
C ARG A 8 5.57 5.78 -6.83
N LEU A 9 6.77 6.22 -6.44
CA LEU A 9 7.18 6.26 -5.03
C LEU A 9 6.34 7.24 -4.20
N ALA A 10 5.94 8.38 -4.78
CA ALA A 10 5.03 9.30 -4.10
C ALA A 10 3.65 8.65 -3.85
N ALA A 11 3.08 7.98 -4.85
CA ALA A 11 1.83 7.24 -4.70
C ALA A 11 1.94 6.07 -3.69
N THR A 12 3.10 5.41 -3.61
CA THR A 12 3.37 4.40 -2.58
C THR A 12 3.28 5.00 -1.18
N MET A 13 3.87 6.18 -0.97
CA MET A 13 3.82 6.86 0.32
C MET A 13 2.38 7.19 0.72
N ASP A 14 1.55 7.64 -0.22
CA ASP A 14 0.13 7.91 0.03
C ASP A 14 -0.61 6.64 0.48
N CYS A 15 -0.44 5.51 -0.24
CA CYS A 15 -1.03 4.23 0.16
C CYS A 15 -0.58 3.79 1.56
N LEU A 16 0.69 3.97 1.92
CA LEU A 16 1.20 3.62 3.25
C LEU A 16 0.60 4.53 4.33
N THR A 17 0.47 5.83 4.05
CA THR A 17 -0.17 6.77 4.97
C THR A 17 -1.63 6.43 5.22
N ASP A 18 -2.40 6.08 4.18
CA ASP A 18 -3.80 5.66 4.32
C ASP A 18 -3.94 4.39 5.16
N ALA A 19 -3.05 3.41 4.96
CA ALA A 19 -3.00 2.22 5.81
C ALA A 19 -2.72 2.56 7.28
N LEU A 20 -1.78 3.46 7.57
CA LEU A 20 -1.44 3.86 8.94
C LEU A 20 -2.59 4.60 9.63
N ILE A 21 -3.33 5.45 8.92
CA ILE A 21 -4.50 6.15 9.45
C ILE A 21 -5.59 5.14 9.84
N LEU A 22 -5.88 4.18 8.96
CA LEU A 22 -6.90 3.15 9.20
C LEU A 22 -6.55 2.25 10.39
N VAL A 23 -5.27 1.89 10.55
CA VAL A 23 -4.79 1.15 11.74
C VAL A 23 -4.94 2.01 13.00
N GLY A 24 -4.59 3.31 12.95
CA GLY A 24 -4.73 4.20 14.10
C GLY A 24 -6.18 4.42 14.57
N GLN A 25 -7.14 4.34 13.64
CA GLN A 25 -8.58 4.39 13.96
C GLN A 25 -9.10 3.06 14.53
N HIS A 26 -8.42 1.94 14.25
CA HIS A 26 -8.81 0.61 14.71
C HIS A 26 -8.14 0.27 16.05
N GLY A 27 -8.77 0.67 17.16
CA GLY A 27 -8.36 0.32 18.51
C GLY A 27 -8.50 -1.18 18.82
N VAL A 28 -7.47 -1.96 18.49
CA VAL A 28 -7.00 -3.23 19.11
C VAL A 28 -7.94 -4.45 19.14
N TYR A 29 -9.24 -4.36 18.85
CA TYR A 29 -10.14 -5.54 18.88
C TYR A 29 -10.70 -5.89 17.49
N CYS A 30 -9.94 -6.72 16.77
CA CYS A 30 -10.21 -7.17 15.41
C CYS A 30 -11.21 -8.33 15.36
N THR A 31 -12.50 -8.08 15.55
CA THR A 31 -13.55 -9.01 15.11
C THR A 31 -14.68 -8.26 14.44
N SER A 32 -15.08 -8.71 13.25
CA SER A 32 -16.23 -8.16 12.56
C SER A 32 -17.51 -8.66 13.25
N ASN A 33 -18.19 -7.78 13.99
CA ASN A 33 -19.49 -8.07 14.61
C ASN A 33 -20.55 -8.48 13.58
N ARG A 34 -20.40 -8.05 12.32
CA ARG A 34 -21.35 -8.34 11.24
C ARG A 34 -21.10 -9.70 10.60
N ASN A 35 -19.84 -10.11 10.47
CA ASN A 35 -19.48 -11.43 9.99
C ASN A 35 -18.09 -11.84 10.54
N PRO A 36 -18.04 -12.74 11.53
CA PRO A 36 -16.79 -13.15 12.19
C PRO A 36 -15.77 -13.83 11.26
N THR A 37 -16.19 -14.32 10.08
CA THR A 37 -15.30 -15.01 9.14
C THR A 37 -14.51 -14.06 8.25
N VAL A 38 -14.82 -12.76 8.28
CA VAL A 38 -14.10 -11.74 7.51
C VAL A 38 -13.51 -10.68 8.44
N PRO A 39 -12.34 -10.11 8.11
CA PRO A 39 -11.78 -8.99 8.87
C PRO A 39 -12.76 -7.82 8.91
N ALA A 40 -12.67 -7.02 9.98
CA ALA A 40 -13.33 -5.73 10.03
C ALA A 40 -12.99 -4.89 8.78
N LEU A 41 -13.94 -4.06 8.34
CA LEU A 41 -13.89 -3.43 7.02
C LEU A 41 -12.69 -2.47 6.86
N ASP A 42 -12.25 -1.87 7.97
CA ASP A 42 -11.01 -1.10 8.10
C ASP A 42 -9.76 -1.94 7.84
N LEU A 43 -9.65 -3.16 8.38
CA LEU A 43 -8.54 -4.07 8.10
C LEU A 43 -8.50 -4.49 6.62
N GLN A 44 -9.66 -4.65 5.97
CA GLN A 44 -9.69 -4.91 4.53
C GLN A 44 -9.13 -3.73 3.73
N ALA A 45 -9.49 -2.50 4.12
CA ALA A 45 -8.96 -1.28 3.49
C ALA A 45 -7.45 -1.10 3.75
N VAL A 46 -6.96 -1.45 4.94
CA VAL A 46 -5.52 -1.52 5.24
C VAL A 46 -4.82 -2.48 4.30
N MET A 47 -5.36 -3.70 4.13
CA MET A 47 -4.77 -4.71 3.24
C MET A 47 -4.72 -4.25 1.78
N ILE A 48 -5.77 -3.57 1.30
CA ILE A 48 -5.81 -2.99 -0.06
C ILE A 48 -4.68 -1.97 -0.23
N ASN A 49 -4.56 -1.03 0.70
CA ASN A 49 -3.53 0.02 0.66
C ASN A 49 -2.10 -0.56 0.73
N LEU A 50 -1.87 -1.55 1.61
CA LEU A 50 -0.57 -2.21 1.71
C LEU A 50 -0.23 -3.00 0.43
N ASN A 51 -1.21 -3.66 -0.20
CA ASN A 51 -0.99 -4.37 -1.46
C ASN A 51 -0.68 -3.39 -2.60
N GLY A 52 -1.45 -2.30 -2.74
CA GLY A 52 -1.18 -1.26 -3.73
C GLY A 52 0.21 -0.63 -3.56
N ALA A 53 0.63 -0.38 -2.32
CA ALA A 53 1.99 0.09 -2.03
C ALA A 53 3.07 -0.89 -2.54
N LYS A 54 2.89 -2.20 -2.30
CA LYS A 54 3.83 -3.23 -2.77
C LYS A 54 3.92 -3.29 -4.30
N GLU A 55 2.79 -3.21 -4.98
CA GLU A 55 2.75 -3.20 -6.46
C GLU A 55 3.52 -2.01 -7.05
N LEU A 56 3.30 -0.82 -6.48
CA LEU A 56 4.00 0.39 -6.90
C LEU A 56 5.52 0.30 -6.67
N ILE A 57 5.95 -0.23 -5.52
CA ILE A 57 7.38 -0.48 -5.24
C ILE A 57 7.97 -1.48 -6.23
N SER A 58 7.29 -2.61 -6.48
CA SER A 58 7.73 -3.62 -7.45
C SER A 58 7.89 -3.02 -8.86
N ALA A 59 6.96 -2.17 -9.27
CA ALA A 59 7.03 -1.48 -10.56
C ALA A 59 8.21 -0.49 -10.66
N VAL A 60 8.61 0.13 -9.55
CA VAL A 60 9.81 0.99 -9.49
C VAL A 60 11.09 0.16 -9.53
N MET A 61 11.16 -0.92 -8.74
CA MET A 61 12.31 -1.82 -8.71
C MET A 61 12.61 -2.42 -10.08
N GLU A 62 11.58 -2.87 -10.79
CA GLU A 62 11.72 -3.43 -12.14
C GLU A 62 12.17 -2.37 -13.16
N LYS A 63 11.70 -1.13 -13.02
CA LYS A 63 12.16 -0.02 -13.85
C LYS A 63 13.65 0.27 -13.63
N LEU A 64 14.10 0.38 -12.38
CA LEU A 64 15.50 0.61 -12.05
C LEU A 64 16.41 -0.52 -12.54
N ARG A 65 15.94 -1.77 -12.48
CA ARG A 65 16.65 -2.93 -13.04
C ARG A 65 16.87 -2.78 -14.55
N LYS A 66 15.82 -2.46 -15.30
CA LYS A 66 15.90 -2.24 -16.76
C LYS A 66 16.81 -1.08 -17.15
N GLU A 67 16.74 0.03 -16.40
CA GLU A 67 17.62 1.19 -16.62
C GLU A 67 19.10 0.83 -16.40
N LYS A 68 19.39 0.01 -15.38
CA LYS A 68 20.75 -0.49 -15.11
C LYS A 68 21.26 -1.45 -16.18
N GLU A 69 20.41 -2.33 -16.71
CA GLU A 69 20.77 -3.27 -17.78
C GLU A 69 21.00 -2.60 -19.14
N ALA A 70 20.47 -1.38 -19.32
CA ALA A 70 20.62 -0.60 -20.54
C ALA A 70 21.81 0.38 -20.53
N SER A 71 22.53 0.50 -19.41
CA SER A 71 23.76 1.29 -19.24
C SER A 71 25.00 0.40 -19.30
#